data_AF-W9EK60-F1
#
_entry.id   AF-W9EK60-F1
#
_cell.length_a   1.000
_cell.length_b   1.000
_cell.length_c   1.000
_cell.angle_alpha   90.00
_cell.angle_beta   90.00
_cell.angle_gamma   90.00
#
_symmetry.space_group_name_H-M   'P 1'
#
loop_
_entity.id
_entity.type
_entity.pdbx_description
1 polymer ?
#
loop_
_entity_poly.entity_id
_entity_poly.type
_entity_poly.pdbx_seq_one_letter_code
_entity_poly.pdbx_strand_id
1 'polypeptide(L)'
;MFKRIRQRWRKRRQARTARLTSLSKRPVLPQTNLAVPEKPTPTVSKPVGTVVPETAFIEPPTKKARIFINYHDEQHRPLQQPDIFVSELGQRLQITIPEIPNYYFNAMTGITSHVVQTSQVVTLHYRKQTGKAVLIYCFDFDDHHLLKIPTFAVGPIDTEYYLTAPAIADYRLYLWAGKLRGRFSKQSQTIVCYYRRTNWQLVQPVNYLVTITTTTSIYPEPEQHQPHPIRLPRGSVWKVFKEVQTTETTWLFLGGAEWIKKSATSRLTSQPSLSQ
;
A
#
# COMPACT_ATOMS: atom_id res chain seq x y z
N MET A 1 -8.52 -31.40 -9.14
CA MET A 1 -7.24 -31.37 -9.89
C MET A 1 -7.03 -29.90 -10.32
N PHE A 2 -6.22 -29.02 -9.74
CA PHE A 2 -5.05 -29.12 -8.87
C PHE A 2 -5.09 -27.99 -7.80
N LYS A 3 -5.42 -28.36 -6.54
CA LYS A 3 -5.05 -27.63 -5.31
C LYS A 3 -3.52 -27.69 -5.06
N ARG A 4 -2.71 -27.48 -6.12
CA ARG A 4 -1.26 -27.79 -6.14
C ARG A 4 -0.41 -26.73 -6.85
N ILE A 5 -0.91 -25.49 -6.97
CA ILE A 5 -0.16 -24.34 -7.51
C ILE A 5 -0.30 -23.14 -6.55
N ARG A 6 -0.22 -23.38 -5.24
CA ARG A 6 -0.16 -22.33 -4.20
C ARG A 6 1.00 -22.51 -3.20
N GLN A 7 1.96 -23.38 -3.50
CA GLN A 7 3.06 -23.72 -2.59
C GLN A 7 4.48 -23.59 -3.16
N ARG A 8 4.70 -22.85 -4.26
CA ARG A 8 6.06 -22.63 -4.80
C ARG A 8 6.57 -21.19 -4.86
N TRP A 9 5.85 -20.23 -4.31
CA TRP A 9 6.29 -18.82 -4.23
C TRP A 9 6.53 -18.29 -2.81
N ARG A 10 6.63 -19.19 -1.82
CA ARG A 10 6.89 -18.85 -0.41
C ARG A 10 8.26 -19.26 0.12
N LYS A 11 9.22 -19.61 -0.75
CA LYS A 11 10.59 -20.06 -0.35
C LYS A 11 11.76 -19.38 -1.10
N ARG A 12 11.60 -18.15 -1.64
CA ARG A 12 12.73 -17.37 -2.23
C ARG A 12 12.73 -15.87 -1.89
N ARG A 13 12.24 -15.49 -0.70
CA ARG A 13 12.45 -14.15 -0.10
C ARG A 13 12.82 -14.22 1.39
N GLN A 14 13.60 -15.22 1.78
CA GLN A 14 14.25 -15.30 3.10
C GLN A 14 15.79 -15.46 3.00
N ALA A 15 16.39 -15.04 1.87
CA ALA A 15 17.84 -15.15 1.65
C ALA A 15 18.48 -13.84 1.17
N ARG A 16 17.89 -12.67 1.46
CA ARG A 16 18.50 -11.34 1.22
C ARG A 16 18.27 -10.35 2.39
N THR A 17 18.34 -10.87 3.61
CA THR A 17 18.47 -10.05 4.83
C THR A 17 19.32 -10.78 5.86
N ALA A 18 20.42 -11.37 5.38
CA ALA A 18 21.49 -11.94 6.20
C ALA A 18 22.82 -11.28 5.78
N ARG A 19 22.83 -9.94 5.80
CA ARG A 19 24.05 -9.11 5.73
C ARG A 19 23.62 -7.68 6.02
N LEU A 20 23.55 -7.34 7.31
CA LEU A 20 23.64 -6.00 7.94
C LEU A 20 23.18 -6.06 9.41
N THR A 21 23.49 -7.15 10.11
CA THR A 21 23.32 -7.27 11.58
C THR A 21 24.53 -8.00 12.16
N SER A 22 25.69 -7.38 12.08
CA SER A 22 26.85 -7.80 12.88
C SER A 22 27.79 -6.64 13.08
N LEU A 23 27.44 -5.71 13.97
CA LEU A 23 28.37 -4.77 14.63
C LEU A 23 27.61 -4.11 15.80
N SER A 24 27.37 -4.86 16.87
CA SER A 24 27.36 -4.34 18.25
C SER A 24 27.15 -5.50 19.23
N LYS A 25 28.23 -6.21 19.55
CA LYS A 25 28.35 -7.01 20.77
C LYS A 25 29.76 -6.81 21.30
N ARG A 26 29.92 -5.96 22.32
CA ARG A 26 31.10 -5.95 23.18
C ARG A 26 30.94 -7.06 24.22
N PRO A 27 31.96 -7.90 24.46
CA PRO A 27 31.95 -8.86 25.56
C PRO A 27 32.39 -8.19 26.87
N VAL A 28 31.74 -8.61 27.96
CA VAL A 28 32.13 -8.35 29.36
C VAL A 28 33.17 -9.39 29.76
N LEU A 29 34.26 -8.96 30.42
CA LEU A 29 35.27 -9.84 31.03
C LEU A 29 35.17 -9.77 32.57
N PRO A 30 35.59 -10.84 33.29
CA PRO A 30 35.21 -11.09 34.68
C PRO A 30 36.12 -10.41 35.71
N GLN A 31 35.53 -9.95 36.81
CA GLN A 31 36.26 -9.48 38.00
C GLN A 31 36.74 -10.67 38.83
N THR A 32 38.04 -10.69 39.17
CA THR A 32 38.62 -11.62 40.14
C THR A 32 39.25 -10.81 41.27
N ASN A 33 38.83 -11.12 42.51
CA ASN A 33 39.37 -10.60 43.77
C ASN A 33 40.78 -11.15 44.05
N LEU A 34 41.68 -10.31 44.60
CA LEU A 34 42.75 -10.73 45.49
C LEU A 34 42.86 -9.72 46.66
N ALA A 35 43.02 -10.27 47.86
CA ALA A 35 42.89 -9.65 49.18
C ALA A 35 44.27 -9.28 49.79
N VAL A 36 44.40 -8.14 50.51
CA VAL A 36 44.67 -7.96 51.99
C VAL A 36 46.19 -8.01 52.36
N PRO A 37 46.77 -7.24 53.36
CA PRO A 37 46.30 -7.02 54.74
C PRO A 37 46.46 -5.63 55.45
N GLU A 38 46.02 -5.65 56.71
CA GLU A 38 45.61 -4.67 57.74
C GLU A 38 46.66 -3.91 58.61
N LYS A 39 46.19 -2.74 59.18
CA LYS A 39 46.37 -2.10 60.53
C LYS A 39 47.77 -1.71 61.09
N PRO A 40 47.89 -0.82 62.12
CA PRO A 40 46.88 -0.24 63.04
C PRO A 40 46.89 1.31 63.26
N THR A 41 45.85 1.74 63.97
CA THR A 41 45.50 3.09 64.50
C THR A 41 46.46 3.60 65.60
N PRO A 42 46.42 4.91 65.92
CA PRO A 42 46.16 5.27 67.33
C PRO A 42 45.12 6.40 67.51
N THR A 43 44.55 6.47 68.72
CA THR A 43 43.38 7.26 69.15
C THR A 43 43.79 8.50 69.99
N VAL A 44 42.91 9.52 69.99
CA VAL A 44 42.62 10.59 70.99
C VAL A 44 43.34 11.95 70.87
N SER A 45 42.57 12.99 70.54
CA SER A 45 42.33 14.18 71.41
C SER A 45 41.14 15.03 70.92
N LYS A 46 40.22 15.40 71.83
CA LYS A 46 39.21 16.46 71.67
C LYS A 46 39.90 17.84 71.74
N PRO A 47 39.33 18.90 71.12
CA PRO A 47 38.55 19.87 71.92
C PRO A 47 37.25 20.33 71.22
N VAL A 48 36.15 20.44 71.97
CA VAL A 48 35.49 21.69 72.42
C VAL A 48 34.62 22.37 71.36
N GLY A 49 33.30 22.15 71.53
CA GLY A 49 32.18 23.08 71.36
C GLY A 49 32.20 24.12 70.25
N THR A 50 31.38 23.88 69.22
CA THR A 50 30.47 24.90 68.69
C THR A 50 29.13 24.24 68.43
N VAL A 51 28.14 24.51 69.27
CA VAL A 51 26.74 24.21 68.98
C VAL A 51 26.30 25.24 67.93
N VAL A 52 26.40 24.89 66.66
CA VAL A 52 25.67 25.60 65.60
C VAL A 52 24.23 25.09 65.73
N PRO A 53 23.21 25.95 65.93
CA PRO A 53 21.84 25.49 65.87
C PRO A 53 21.59 24.97 64.44
N GLU A 54 21.21 23.70 64.33
CA GLU A 54 20.69 23.13 63.11
C GLU A 54 19.35 23.81 62.83
N THR A 55 19.42 24.93 62.11
CA THR A 55 18.25 25.60 61.56
C THR A 55 17.63 24.63 60.57
N ALA A 56 16.57 23.94 60.99
CA ALA A 56 15.75 23.14 60.09
C ALA A 56 15.34 24.03 58.91
N PHE A 57 15.82 23.69 57.71
CA PHE A 57 15.28 24.21 56.46
C PHE A 57 13.83 23.74 56.40
N ILE A 58 12.90 24.58 56.83
CA ILE A 58 11.48 24.38 56.55
C ILE A 58 11.34 24.66 55.06
N GLU A 59 11.25 23.61 54.24
CA GLU A 59 10.86 23.80 52.83
C GLU A 59 9.55 24.59 52.81
N PRO A 60 9.50 25.75 52.13
CA PRO A 60 8.27 26.52 52.04
C PRO A 60 7.19 25.62 51.41
N PRO A 61 5.93 25.72 51.84
CA PRO A 61 4.87 24.86 51.32
C PRO A 61 4.81 24.99 49.80
N THR A 62 5.21 23.94 49.09
CA THR A 62 5.19 23.90 47.63
C THR A 62 3.74 23.93 47.18
N LYS A 63 3.33 25.07 46.60
CA LYS A 63 1.98 25.22 46.04
C LYS A 63 1.81 24.20 44.93
N LYS A 64 0.86 23.27 45.14
CA LYS A 64 0.46 22.29 44.13
C LYS A 64 -0.27 22.98 42.98
N ALA A 65 -0.02 22.48 41.78
CA ALA A 65 -0.61 22.91 40.53
C ALA A 65 -1.24 21.72 39.81
N ARG A 66 -2.35 21.96 39.11
CA ARG A 66 -3.02 20.97 38.25
C ARG A 66 -2.75 21.30 36.80
N ILE A 67 -2.32 20.32 36.03
CA ILE A 67 -2.10 20.41 34.59
C ILE A 67 -3.12 19.53 33.90
N PHE A 68 -3.90 20.11 32.98
CA PHE A 68 -4.86 19.41 32.15
C PHE A 68 -4.26 19.21 30.76
N ILE A 69 -4.30 17.99 30.25
CA ILE A 69 -3.79 17.66 28.93
C ILE A 69 -4.96 17.24 28.03
N ASN A 70 -5.28 18.08 27.06
CA ASN A 70 -6.33 17.82 26.06
C ASN A 70 -5.72 17.24 24.78
N TYR A 71 -6.46 16.40 24.07
CA TYR A 71 -6.03 15.75 22.83
C TYR A 71 -7.03 16.04 21.72
N HIS A 72 -6.70 16.96 20.80
CA HIS A 72 -7.64 17.41 19.77
C HIS A 72 -7.15 17.06 18.36
N ASP A 73 -8.08 16.78 17.45
CA ASP A 73 -7.77 16.67 16.02
C ASP A 73 -7.75 18.04 15.30
N GLU A 74 -7.47 18.04 13.99
CA GLU A 74 -7.50 19.23 13.13
C GLU A 74 -8.85 19.97 13.17
N GLN A 75 -9.95 19.27 13.45
CA GLN A 75 -11.31 19.82 13.58
C GLN A 75 -11.67 20.20 15.02
N HIS A 76 -10.69 20.22 15.93
CA HIS A 76 -10.83 20.56 17.34
C HIS A 76 -11.75 19.60 18.12
N ARG A 77 -11.92 18.37 17.61
CA ARG A 77 -12.68 17.34 18.31
C ARG A 77 -11.79 16.61 19.30
N PRO A 78 -12.27 16.33 20.52
CA PRO A 78 -11.50 15.56 21.49
C PRO A 78 -11.34 14.11 21.00
N LEU A 79 -10.11 13.61 21.05
CA LEU A 79 -9.75 12.25 20.64
C LEU A 79 -9.83 11.24 21.78
N GLN A 80 -9.66 11.71 23.01
CA GLN A 80 -9.77 10.92 24.24
C GLN A 80 -10.07 11.85 25.42
N GLN A 81 -10.26 11.28 26.61
CA GLN A 81 -10.44 12.07 27.83
C GLN A 81 -9.17 12.85 28.17
N PRO A 82 -9.30 14.06 28.77
CA PRO A 82 -8.13 14.80 29.22
C PRO A 82 -7.41 14.10 30.36
N ASP A 83 -6.09 14.09 30.32
CA ASP A 83 -5.27 13.62 31.43
C ASP A 83 -5.07 14.77 32.44
N ILE A 84 -5.00 14.44 33.73
CA ILE A 84 -4.80 15.42 34.81
C ILE A 84 -3.58 15.03 35.62
N PHE A 85 -2.61 15.93 35.69
CA PHE A 85 -1.38 15.76 36.47
C PHE A 85 -1.32 16.79 37.59
N VAL A 86 -0.82 16.38 38.75
CA VAL A 86 -0.52 17.30 39.85
C VAL A 86 0.99 17.42 39.96
N SER A 87 1.49 18.65 39.91
CA SER A 87 2.91 18.98 40.07
C SER A 87 3.06 20.15 41.03
N GLU A 88 4.29 20.47 41.42
CA GLU A 88 4.58 21.65 42.23
C GLU A 88 4.92 22.84 41.33
N LEU A 89 4.59 24.05 41.78
CA LEU A 89 4.98 25.27 41.08
C LEU A 89 6.50 25.36 40.97
N GLY A 90 7.00 25.72 39.79
CA GLY A 90 8.43 25.84 39.49
C GLY A 90 9.11 24.54 39.07
N GLN A 91 8.47 23.37 39.22
CA GLN A 91 9.01 22.11 38.72
C GLN A 91 9.06 22.08 37.20
N ARG A 92 10.03 21.33 36.65
CA ARG A 92 10.15 21.13 35.20
C ARG A 92 8.96 20.31 34.69
N LEU A 93 8.28 20.82 33.67
CA LEU A 93 7.17 20.13 33.04
C LEU A 93 7.68 19.18 31.95
N GLN A 94 7.42 17.89 32.12
CA GLN A 94 7.68 16.86 31.11
C GLN A 94 6.36 16.22 30.70
N ILE A 95 6.07 16.22 29.40
CA ILE A 95 4.85 15.64 28.84
C ILE A 95 5.26 14.53 27.88
N THR A 96 4.80 13.32 28.16
CA THR A 96 4.88 12.20 27.23
C THR A 96 3.76 12.32 26.22
N ILE A 97 4.10 12.30 24.93
CA ILE A 97 3.12 12.35 23.84
C ILE A 97 2.56 10.93 23.63
N PRO A 98 1.28 10.66 23.92
CA PRO A 98 0.72 9.35 23.70
C PRO A 98 0.51 9.05 22.21
N GLU A 99 0.65 7.77 21.85
CA GLU A 99 0.24 7.27 20.54
C GLU A 99 -1.28 7.12 20.49
N ILE A 100 -1.93 7.82 19.56
CA ILE A 100 -3.36 7.69 19.32
C ILE A 100 -3.55 6.89 18.01
N PRO A 101 -4.28 5.76 18.01
CA PRO A 101 -4.48 4.96 16.82
C PRO A 101 -5.00 5.80 15.65
N ASN A 102 -4.36 5.66 14.48
CA ASN A 102 -4.74 6.35 13.24
C ASN A 102 -4.45 7.85 13.21
N TYR A 103 -3.74 8.38 14.20
CA TYR A 103 -3.28 9.76 14.25
C TYR A 103 -1.76 9.84 14.40
N TYR A 104 -1.19 10.99 14.05
CA TYR A 104 0.18 11.35 14.40
C TYR A 104 0.18 12.68 15.14
N PHE A 105 1.12 12.84 16.07
CA PHE A 105 1.31 14.10 16.77
C PHE A 105 1.78 15.18 15.79
N ASN A 106 1.14 16.34 15.85
CA ASN A 106 1.44 17.46 14.96
C ASN A 106 2.02 18.66 15.71
N ALA A 107 1.39 19.07 16.81
CA ALA A 107 1.84 20.22 17.58
C ALA A 107 1.30 20.17 19.02
N MET A 108 1.82 21.02 19.90
CA MET A 108 1.32 21.19 21.25
C MET A 108 1.26 22.68 21.59
N THR A 109 0.21 23.10 22.29
CA THR A 109 -0.03 24.49 22.70
C THR A 109 -0.29 24.57 24.20
N GLY A 110 0.03 25.72 24.82
CA GLY A 110 -0.16 25.92 26.26
C GLY A 110 0.93 25.29 27.14
N ILE A 111 1.98 24.73 26.53
CA ILE A 111 3.13 24.18 27.27
C ILE A 111 4.12 25.29 27.68
N THR A 112 4.66 25.16 28.89
CA THR A 112 5.79 25.94 29.42
C THR A 112 6.89 24.98 29.88
N SER A 113 8.14 25.45 29.98
CA SER A 113 9.26 24.60 30.43
C SER A 113 9.16 24.19 31.91
N HIS A 114 8.54 25.06 32.72
CA HIS A 114 8.30 24.87 34.15
C HIS A 114 6.83 25.14 34.45
N VAL A 115 6.32 24.59 35.53
CA VAL A 115 4.94 24.82 35.99
C VAL A 115 4.84 26.22 36.58
N VAL A 116 4.22 27.13 35.83
CA VAL A 116 4.14 28.56 36.19
C VAL A 116 2.78 28.97 36.77
N GLN A 117 1.78 28.11 36.68
CA GLN A 117 0.41 28.38 37.11
C GLN A 117 -0.11 27.23 37.98
N THR A 118 -1.01 27.54 38.92
CA THR A 118 -1.70 26.54 39.76
C THR A 118 -2.74 25.73 38.99
N SER A 119 -3.17 26.22 37.82
CA SER A 119 -4.02 25.53 36.87
C SER A 119 -3.55 25.85 35.46
N GLN A 120 -3.01 24.85 34.76
CA GLN A 120 -2.47 24.99 33.41
C GLN A 120 -3.18 24.05 32.45
N VAL A 121 -3.46 24.51 31.24
CA VAL A 121 -4.05 23.69 30.17
C VAL A 121 -3.05 23.56 29.04
N VAL A 122 -2.74 22.31 28.69
CA VAL A 122 -1.91 21.95 27.55
C VAL A 122 -2.78 21.19 26.57
N THR A 123 -2.69 21.52 25.28
CA THR A 123 -3.43 20.82 24.23
C THR A 123 -2.44 20.21 23.24
N LEU A 124 -2.52 18.90 23.05
CA LEU A 124 -1.80 18.18 22.01
C LEU A 124 -2.70 18.09 20.78
N HIS A 125 -2.20 18.62 19.67
CA HIS A 125 -2.86 18.63 18.37
C HIS A 125 -2.38 17.44 17.56
N TYR A 126 -3.32 16.64 17.09
CA TYR A 126 -3.09 15.45 16.30
C TYR A 126 -3.67 15.61 14.90
N ARG A 127 -3.04 14.93 13.94
CA ARG A 127 -3.52 14.86 12.57
C ARG A 127 -3.83 13.42 12.18
N LYS A 128 -4.91 13.24 11.44
CA LYS A 128 -5.33 11.91 11.01
C LYS A 128 -4.33 11.38 9.97
N GLN A 129 -3.89 10.15 10.14
CA GLN A 129 -2.97 9.51 9.21
C GLN A 129 -3.61 9.35 7.83
N THR A 130 -2.82 9.46 6.77
CA THR A 130 -3.27 9.14 5.41
C THR A 130 -3.32 7.62 5.22
N GLY A 131 -4.45 7.12 4.72
CA GLY A 131 -4.57 5.72 4.32
C GLY A 131 -3.72 5.41 3.09
N LYS A 132 -3.48 4.13 2.82
CA LYS A 132 -2.81 3.69 1.59
C LYS A 132 -3.74 3.87 0.39
N ALA A 133 -3.12 4.07 -0.77
CA ALA A 133 -3.83 4.34 -2.01
C ALA A 133 -4.76 3.19 -2.44
N VAL A 134 -5.86 3.57 -3.09
CA VAL A 134 -6.74 2.68 -3.84
C VAL A 134 -6.41 2.85 -5.32
N LEU A 135 -5.88 1.82 -5.96
CA LEU A 135 -5.46 1.85 -7.37
C LEU A 135 -6.55 1.29 -8.29
N ILE A 136 -6.71 1.90 -9.46
CA ILE A 136 -7.61 1.43 -10.53
C ILE A 136 -6.77 1.11 -11.76
N TYR A 137 -6.80 -0.16 -12.17
CA TYR A 137 -6.24 -0.64 -13.42
C TYR A 137 -7.35 -0.86 -14.43
N CYS A 138 -7.10 -0.51 -15.69
CA CYS A 138 -8.03 -0.73 -16.79
C CYS A 138 -7.37 -1.61 -17.84
N PHE A 139 -7.85 -2.83 -17.99
CA PHE A 139 -7.33 -3.81 -18.92
C PHE A 139 -8.33 -4.11 -20.03
N ASP A 140 -7.80 -4.42 -21.20
CA ASP A 140 -8.57 -5.13 -22.22
C ASP A 140 -8.89 -6.55 -21.72
N PHE A 141 -10.14 -6.96 -21.83
CA PHE A 141 -10.59 -8.27 -21.38
C PHE A 141 -10.10 -9.41 -22.29
N ASP A 142 -10.00 -9.14 -23.59
CA ASP A 142 -9.73 -10.15 -24.63
C ASP A 142 -8.22 -10.30 -24.91
N ASP A 143 -7.45 -9.21 -24.85
CA ASP A 143 -6.01 -9.16 -25.16
C ASP A 143 -5.13 -8.85 -23.92
N HIS A 144 -5.72 -8.57 -22.76
CA HIS A 144 -5.06 -8.41 -21.44
C HIS A 144 -3.98 -7.33 -21.34
N HIS A 145 -3.93 -6.40 -22.29
CA HIS A 145 -3.04 -5.25 -22.22
C HIS A 145 -3.69 -4.09 -21.45
N LEU A 146 -2.84 -3.21 -20.93
CA LEU A 146 -3.30 -2.03 -20.20
C LEU A 146 -3.84 -0.99 -21.18
N LEU A 147 -5.06 -0.51 -20.95
CA LEU A 147 -5.74 0.45 -21.82
C LEU A 147 -5.38 1.91 -21.49
N LYS A 148 -4.99 2.19 -20.24
CA LYS A 148 -4.57 3.51 -19.79
C LYS A 148 -3.67 3.43 -18.57
N ILE A 149 -2.93 4.50 -18.31
CA ILE A 149 -2.12 4.65 -17.08
C ILE A 149 -3.03 4.43 -15.86
N PRO A 150 -2.60 3.59 -14.88
CA PRO A 150 -3.41 3.33 -13.69
C PRO A 150 -3.65 4.61 -12.91
N THR A 151 -4.88 4.80 -12.44
CA THR A 151 -5.22 5.93 -11.57
C THR A 151 -5.25 5.49 -10.11
N PHE A 152 -5.21 6.44 -9.19
CA PHE A 152 -5.30 6.14 -7.77
C PHE A 152 -6.06 7.22 -7.00
N ALA A 153 -6.63 6.82 -5.87
CA ALA A 153 -7.21 7.72 -4.89
C ALA A 153 -6.48 7.57 -3.55
N VAL A 154 -6.35 8.69 -2.83
CA VAL A 154 -5.78 8.76 -1.48
C VAL A 154 -6.70 9.61 -0.61
N GLY A 155 -6.71 9.31 0.69
CA GLY A 155 -7.49 10.06 1.66
C GLY A 155 -7.10 9.68 3.09
N PRO A 156 -7.59 10.42 4.09
CA PRO A 156 -7.35 10.10 5.49
C PRO A 156 -7.85 8.69 5.81
N ILE A 157 -7.18 8.00 6.71
CA ILE A 157 -7.58 6.66 7.12
C ILE A 157 -8.99 6.68 7.71
N ASP A 158 -9.73 5.60 7.48
CA ASP A 158 -11.14 5.46 7.86
C ASP A 158 -12.05 6.55 7.29
N THR A 159 -11.68 7.27 6.22
CA THR A 159 -12.66 8.04 5.45
C THR A 159 -13.17 7.21 4.28
N GLU A 160 -14.42 7.45 3.90
CA GLU A 160 -15.04 6.75 2.79
C GLU A 160 -14.49 7.23 1.46
N TYR A 161 -14.52 6.34 0.47
CA TYR A 161 -14.27 6.66 -0.91
C TYR A 161 -15.40 6.11 -1.78
N TYR A 162 -15.69 6.84 -2.85
CA TYR A 162 -16.68 6.51 -3.87
C TYR A 162 -16.05 6.70 -5.24
N LEU A 163 -15.67 5.59 -5.87
CA LEU A 163 -14.95 5.59 -7.15
C LEU A 163 -15.86 5.03 -8.25
N THR A 164 -15.59 5.44 -9.49
CA THR A 164 -16.23 4.91 -10.69
C THR A 164 -15.18 4.34 -11.63
N ALA A 165 -15.59 3.37 -12.45
CA ALA A 165 -14.75 2.86 -13.53
C ALA A 165 -14.54 3.97 -14.57
N PRO A 166 -13.29 4.29 -14.96
CA PRO A 166 -13.03 5.34 -15.95
C PRO A 166 -13.67 5.05 -17.31
N ALA A 167 -14.27 6.05 -17.96
CA ALA A 167 -14.67 5.91 -19.36
C ALA A 167 -13.42 5.78 -20.25
N ILE A 168 -13.51 4.92 -21.27
CA ILE A 168 -12.45 4.68 -22.27
C ILE A 168 -13.14 4.68 -23.64
N ALA A 169 -12.64 5.48 -24.58
CA ALA A 169 -13.18 5.56 -25.94
C ALA A 169 -13.18 4.18 -26.62
N ASP A 170 -14.24 3.85 -27.37
CA ASP A 170 -14.42 2.58 -28.09
C ASP A 170 -14.51 1.32 -27.21
N TYR A 171 -14.55 1.48 -25.89
CA TYR A 171 -14.62 0.41 -24.91
C TYR A 171 -15.84 0.55 -24.00
N ARG A 172 -16.46 -0.58 -23.67
CA ARG A 172 -17.46 -0.69 -22.62
C ARG A 172 -16.91 -1.46 -21.44
N LEU A 173 -17.28 -1.05 -20.23
CA LEU A 173 -16.97 -1.82 -19.03
C LEU A 173 -17.63 -3.20 -19.14
N TYR A 174 -16.83 -4.25 -19.06
CA TYR A 174 -17.30 -5.62 -19.16
C TYR A 174 -17.50 -6.24 -17.78
N LEU A 175 -16.48 -6.13 -16.92
CA LEU A 175 -16.55 -6.53 -15.52
C LEU A 175 -15.48 -5.80 -14.70
N TRP A 176 -15.58 -5.85 -13.37
CA TRP A 176 -14.50 -5.39 -12.50
C TRP A 176 -14.31 -6.30 -11.30
N ALA A 177 -13.12 -6.26 -10.73
CA ALA A 177 -12.76 -6.91 -9.48
C ALA A 177 -12.28 -5.86 -8.46
N GLY A 178 -12.66 -6.01 -7.20
CA GLY A 178 -12.36 -5.05 -6.13
C GLY A 178 -13.55 -4.16 -5.75
N LYS A 179 -13.34 -3.28 -4.77
CA LYS A 179 -14.40 -2.48 -4.16
C LYS A 179 -14.34 -1.03 -4.63
N LEU A 180 -15.30 -0.61 -5.46
CA LEU A 180 -15.48 0.80 -5.89
C LEU A 180 -15.98 1.72 -4.77
N ARG A 181 -16.53 1.15 -3.69
CA ARG A 181 -16.93 1.87 -2.48
C ARG A 181 -16.30 1.19 -1.27
N GLY A 182 -15.76 1.98 -0.36
CA GLY A 182 -15.08 1.47 0.82
C GLY A 182 -14.49 2.58 1.67
N ARG A 183 -13.53 2.23 2.51
CA ARG A 183 -12.78 3.17 3.34
C ARG A 183 -11.29 3.05 3.09
N PHE A 184 -10.58 4.17 3.17
CA PHE A 184 -9.12 4.15 3.18
C PHE A 184 -8.62 3.43 4.43
N SER A 185 -7.58 2.61 4.26
CA SER A 185 -7.07 1.74 5.32
C SER A 185 -5.55 1.78 5.37
N LYS A 186 -4.94 1.08 6.33
CA LYS A 186 -3.47 0.88 6.36
C LYS A 186 -2.95 -0.01 5.23
N GLN A 187 -3.84 -0.64 4.46
CA GLN A 187 -3.52 -1.54 3.36
C GLN A 187 -3.90 -0.90 2.02
N SER A 188 -3.04 -1.07 1.01
CA SER A 188 -3.34 -0.69 -0.37
C SER A 188 -4.47 -1.56 -0.91
N GLN A 189 -5.36 -0.96 -1.70
CA GLN A 189 -6.46 -1.66 -2.34
C GLN A 189 -6.32 -1.55 -3.84
N THR A 190 -6.79 -2.57 -4.56
CA THR A 190 -6.69 -2.64 -6.01
C THR A 190 -8.04 -2.96 -6.60
N ILE A 191 -8.42 -2.17 -7.61
CA ILE A 191 -9.58 -2.34 -8.43
C ILE A 191 -9.08 -2.60 -9.85
N VAL A 192 -9.56 -3.68 -10.45
CA VAL A 192 -9.21 -4.04 -11.82
C VAL A 192 -10.49 -4.01 -12.64
N CYS A 193 -10.59 -3.04 -13.54
CA CYS A 193 -11.68 -2.91 -14.49
C CYS A 193 -11.25 -3.56 -15.81
N TYR A 194 -12.05 -4.50 -16.29
CA TYR A 194 -11.87 -5.13 -17.59
C TYR A 194 -12.88 -4.56 -18.57
N TYR A 195 -12.39 -4.12 -19.71
CA TYR A 195 -13.17 -3.53 -20.78
C TYR A 195 -13.14 -4.42 -22.01
N ARG A 196 -14.20 -4.35 -22.80
CA ARG A 196 -14.26 -4.97 -24.13
C ARG A 196 -14.63 -3.90 -25.15
N ARG A 197 -14.10 -4.01 -26.37
CA ARG A 197 -14.47 -3.10 -27.45
C ARG A 197 -15.98 -3.06 -27.65
N THR A 198 -16.54 -1.87 -27.85
CA THR A 198 -17.99 -1.67 -27.89
C THR A 198 -18.66 -2.39 -29.05
N ASN A 199 -18.00 -2.43 -30.21
CA ASN A 199 -18.46 -3.13 -31.41
C ASN A 199 -18.27 -4.65 -31.36
N TRP A 200 -17.54 -5.20 -30.38
CA TRP A 200 -17.33 -6.64 -30.24
C TRP A 200 -18.47 -7.29 -29.45
N GLN A 201 -19.29 -8.07 -30.15
CA GLN A 201 -20.43 -8.78 -29.57
C GLN A 201 -19.98 -10.07 -28.89
N LEU A 202 -19.18 -10.87 -29.60
CA LEU A 202 -18.74 -12.18 -29.14
C LEU A 202 -17.27 -12.40 -29.54
N VAL A 203 -16.49 -12.92 -28.61
CA VAL A 203 -15.08 -13.27 -28.80
C VAL A 203 -14.91 -14.73 -28.40
N GLN A 204 -14.43 -15.55 -29.32
CA GLN A 204 -14.21 -16.98 -29.10
C GLN A 204 -12.77 -17.34 -29.45
N PRO A 205 -11.97 -17.76 -28.46
CA PRO A 205 -10.72 -18.46 -28.73
C PRO A 205 -11.04 -19.75 -29.49
N VAL A 206 -10.35 -19.96 -30.61
CA VAL A 206 -10.56 -21.12 -31.49
C VAL A 206 -9.22 -21.70 -31.93
N ASN A 207 -9.26 -22.90 -32.49
CA ASN A 207 -8.07 -23.57 -33.01
C ASN A 207 -8.47 -24.47 -34.18
N TYR A 208 -8.50 -23.91 -35.38
CA TYR A 208 -8.81 -24.66 -36.61
C TYR A 208 -8.14 -24.02 -37.84
N LEU A 209 -8.15 -24.73 -38.97
CA LEU A 209 -7.59 -24.26 -40.24
C LEU A 209 -8.70 -23.75 -41.17
N VAL A 210 -8.38 -22.74 -41.96
CA VAL A 210 -9.23 -22.20 -43.04
C VAL A 210 -8.46 -22.14 -44.35
N THR A 211 -9.18 -22.33 -45.46
CA THR A 211 -8.67 -22.04 -46.81
C THR A 211 -9.24 -20.71 -47.28
N ILE A 212 -8.37 -19.83 -47.79
CA ILE A 212 -8.74 -18.55 -48.38
C ILE A 212 -9.46 -18.78 -49.73
N THR A 213 -10.71 -18.35 -49.86
CA THR A 213 -11.51 -18.59 -51.08
C THR A 213 -11.32 -17.53 -52.16
N THR A 214 -10.94 -16.32 -51.76
CA THR A 214 -10.65 -15.16 -52.63
C THR A 214 -9.46 -14.39 -52.06
N THR A 215 -8.59 -13.84 -52.91
CA THR A 215 -7.45 -13.00 -52.45
C THR A 215 -7.95 -11.91 -51.50
N THR A 216 -7.46 -11.91 -50.26
CA THR A 216 -8.05 -11.15 -49.15
C THR A 216 -7.07 -10.22 -48.49
N SER A 217 -7.53 -9.01 -48.18
CA SER A 217 -6.78 -8.03 -47.40
C SER A 217 -6.65 -8.43 -45.94
N ILE A 218 -5.48 -8.18 -45.36
CA ILE A 218 -5.18 -8.39 -43.94
C ILE A 218 -5.29 -7.05 -43.24
N TYR A 219 -5.87 -7.03 -42.04
CA TYR A 219 -6.06 -5.83 -41.25
C TYR A 219 -5.33 -5.93 -39.90
N PRO A 220 -4.80 -4.83 -39.36
CA PRO A 220 -4.14 -4.82 -38.04
C PRO A 220 -5.12 -5.13 -36.91
N GLU A 221 -6.37 -4.71 -37.08
CA GLU A 221 -7.48 -4.92 -36.16
C GLU A 221 -8.79 -5.02 -36.94
N PRO A 222 -9.85 -5.64 -36.36
CA PRO A 222 -11.19 -5.63 -36.92
C PRO A 222 -11.70 -4.21 -37.21
N GLU A 223 -12.38 -4.04 -38.34
CA GLU A 223 -13.06 -2.80 -38.75
C GLU A 223 -12.14 -1.58 -38.98
N GLN A 224 -10.82 -1.75 -38.92
CA GLN A 224 -9.90 -0.71 -39.39
C GLN A 224 -9.95 -0.59 -40.91
N HIS A 225 -9.91 0.64 -41.43
CA HIS A 225 -9.99 0.90 -42.87
C HIS A 225 -8.68 0.68 -43.61
N GLN A 226 -7.53 0.68 -42.93
CA GLN A 226 -6.22 0.55 -43.56
C GLN A 226 -5.73 -0.90 -43.50
N PRO A 227 -5.75 -1.66 -44.61
CA PRO A 227 -5.17 -2.99 -44.65
C PRO A 227 -3.64 -2.93 -44.77
N HIS A 228 -2.99 -4.06 -44.47
CA HIS A 228 -1.61 -4.30 -44.85
C HIS A 228 -1.45 -4.29 -46.38
N PRO A 229 -0.26 -3.91 -46.90
CA PRO A 229 -0.01 -3.91 -48.35
C PRO A 229 0.00 -5.33 -48.94
N ILE A 230 0.34 -6.33 -48.13
CA ILE A 230 0.35 -7.74 -48.53
C ILE A 230 -1.05 -8.33 -48.34
N ARG A 231 -1.47 -9.13 -49.32
CA ARG A 231 -2.75 -9.85 -49.31
C ARG A 231 -2.50 -11.35 -49.23
N LEU A 232 -3.44 -12.05 -48.61
CA LEU A 232 -3.41 -13.52 -48.59
C LEU A 232 -3.88 -14.06 -49.94
N PRO A 233 -3.11 -14.94 -50.61
CA PRO A 233 -3.50 -15.50 -51.89
C PRO A 233 -4.64 -16.50 -51.72
N ARG A 234 -5.54 -16.54 -52.70
CA ARG A 234 -6.55 -17.59 -52.83
C ARG A 234 -5.89 -18.98 -52.80
N GLY A 235 -6.51 -19.92 -52.08
CA GLY A 235 -6.04 -21.29 -51.92
C GLY A 235 -5.03 -21.50 -50.79
N SER A 236 -4.49 -20.44 -50.18
CA SER A 236 -3.63 -20.57 -49.01
C SER A 236 -4.42 -21.06 -47.78
N VAL A 237 -3.74 -21.80 -46.90
CA VAL A 237 -4.32 -22.37 -45.67
C VAL A 237 -3.71 -21.69 -44.45
N TRP A 238 -4.56 -21.23 -43.54
CA TRP A 238 -4.16 -20.46 -42.35
C TRP A 238 -4.81 -21.00 -41.10
N LYS A 239 -4.10 -20.87 -39.97
CA LYS A 239 -4.62 -21.22 -38.65
C LYS A 239 -5.35 -20.03 -38.04
N VAL A 240 -6.52 -20.29 -37.49
CA VAL A 240 -7.33 -19.30 -36.76
C VAL A 240 -7.17 -19.53 -35.26
N PHE A 241 -6.91 -18.45 -34.53
CA PHE A 241 -6.73 -18.45 -33.08
C PHE A 241 -7.89 -17.80 -32.31
N LYS A 242 -8.61 -16.87 -32.96
CA LYS A 242 -9.73 -16.14 -32.35
C LYS A 242 -10.77 -15.80 -33.43
N GLU A 243 -12.04 -16.04 -33.14
CA GLU A 243 -13.16 -15.48 -33.89
C GLU A 243 -13.73 -14.30 -33.10
N VAL A 244 -13.97 -13.19 -33.78
CA VAL A 244 -14.64 -12.01 -33.21
C VAL A 244 -15.85 -11.69 -34.06
N GLN A 245 -17.03 -11.81 -33.48
CA GLN A 245 -18.26 -11.29 -34.06
C GLN A 245 -18.39 -9.82 -33.66
N THR A 246 -18.34 -8.95 -34.66
CA THR A 246 -18.65 -7.53 -34.50
C THR A 246 -20.09 -7.25 -34.89
N THR A 247 -20.52 -5.99 -34.81
CA THR A 247 -21.83 -5.55 -35.29
C THR A 247 -22.01 -5.73 -36.79
N GLU A 248 -20.93 -5.66 -37.57
CA GLU A 248 -21.00 -5.74 -39.03
C GLU A 248 -20.72 -7.15 -39.57
N THR A 249 -19.73 -7.85 -39.02
CA THR A 249 -19.26 -9.12 -39.59
C THR A 249 -18.50 -9.98 -38.59
N THR A 250 -18.07 -11.17 -39.01
CA THR A 250 -17.16 -11.99 -38.22
C THR A 250 -15.74 -11.87 -38.76
N TRP A 251 -14.81 -11.59 -37.85
CA TRP A 251 -13.39 -11.49 -38.11
C TRP A 251 -12.67 -12.71 -37.56
N LEU A 252 -11.62 -13.14 -38.28
CA LEU A 252 -10.74 -14.23 -37.90
C LEU A 252 -9.35 -13.65 -37.60
N PHE A 253 -8.80 -13.99 -36.43
CA PHE A 253 -7.44 -13.65 -36.05
C PHE A 253 -6.49 -14.79 -36.39
N LEU A 254 -5.47 -14.49 -37.19
CA LEU A 254 -4.47 -15.45 -37.67
C LEU A 254 -3.16 -15.40 -36.86
N GLY A 255 -3.04 -14.48 -35.90
CA GLY A 255 -1.82 -14.23 -35.14
C GLY A 255 -1.13 -12.94 -35.59
N GLY A 256 -0.18 -12.41 -34.81
CA GLY A 256 0.69 -11.31 -35.27
C GLY A 256 0.00 -10.02 -35.74
N ALA A 257 -1.16 -9.67 -35.16
CA ALA A 257 -2.03 -8.57 -35.62
C ALA A 257 -2.64 -8.78 -37.03
N GLU A 258 -2.78 -10.02 -37.48
CA GLU A 258 -3.37 -10.33 -38.78
C GLU A 258 -4.84 -10.73 -38.63
N TRP A 259 -5.73 -9.88 -39.16
CA TRP A 259 -7.17 -10.09 -39.15
C TRP A 259 -7.74 -10.15 -40.57
N ILE A 260 -8.65 -11.10 -40.80
CA ILE A 260 -9.38 -11.23 -42.07
C ILE A 260 -10.88 -11.41 -41.83
N LYS A 261 -11.70 -11.08 -42.83
CA LYS A 261 -13.14 -11.33 -42.79
C LYS A 261 -13.43 -12.82 -42.99
N LYS A 262 -14.27 -13.42 -42.14
CA LYS A 262 -14.65 -14.84 -42.20
C LYS A 262 -15.30 -15.21 -43.54
N SER A 263 -16.03 -14.29 -44.17
CA SER A 263 -16.70 -14.49 -45.47
C SER A 263 -15.75 -14.83 -46.62
N ALA A 264 -14.45 -14.52 -46.50
CA ALA A 264 -13.45 -14.84 -47.50
C ALA A 264 -12.75 -16.20 -47.27
N THR A 265 -13.34 -17.03 -46.41
CA THR A 265 -12.74 -18.30 -45.98
C THR A 265 -13.72 -19.45 -46.01
N SER A 266 -13.18 -20.67 -46.12
CA SER A 266 -13.91 -21.91 -45.88
C SER A 266 -13.19 -22.71 -44.80
N ARG A 267 -13.93 -23.27 -43.83
CA ARG A 267 -13.33 -24.07 -42.74
C ARG A 267 -12.88 -25.42 -43.29
N LEU A 268 -11.65 -25.80 -42.99
CA LEU A 268 -11.14 -27.12 -43.35
C LEU A 268 -11.69 -28.13 -42.32
N THR A 269 -12.63 -28.96 -42.75
CA THR A 269 -13.29 -29.97 -41.90
C THR A 269 -12.61 -31.34 -41.95
N SER A 270 -11.67 -31.57 -42.87
CA SER A 270 -10.86 -32.78 -42.97
C SER A 270 -9.37 -32.48 -42.75
N GLN A 271 -8.68 -33.34 -41.99
CA GLN A 271 -7.21 -33.38 -42.05
C GLN A 271 -6.82 -33.82 -43.47
N PRO A 272 -5.90 -33.12 -44.16
CA PRO A 272 -5.36 -33.65 -45.40
C PRO A 272 -4.70 -34.99 -45.07
N SER A 273 -5.17 -36.06 -45.71
CA SER A 273 -4.51 -37.36 -45.65
C SER A 273 -3.08 -37.17 -46.14
N LEU A 274 -2.09 -37.45 -45.28
CA LEU A 274 -0.72 -37.62 -45.72
C LEU A 274 -0.70 -38.83 -46.67
N SER A 275 -0.72 -38.57 -47.98
CA SER A 275 -0.34 -39.57 -48.98
C SER A 275 1.13 -39.89 -48.75
N GLN A 276 1.39 -41.11 -48.25
CA GLN A 276 2.71 -41.73 -48.19
C GLN A 276 3.26 -41.99 -49.58
#